data_AF-A0A9D5IEI6-F1
#
_entry.id   AF-A0A9D5IEI6-F1
#
_cell.length_a   1.000
_cell.length_b   1.000
_cell.length_c   1.000
_cell.angle_alpha   90.00
_cell.angle_beta   90.00
_cell.angle_gamma   90.00
#
_symmetry.space_group_name_H-M   'P 1'
#
loop_
_entity.id
_entity.type
_entity.pdbx_description
1 polymer ?
#
loop_
_entity_poly.entity_id
_entity_poly.type
_entity_poly.pdbx_seq_one_letter_code
_entity_poly.pdbx_strand_id
1 'polypeptide(L)'
;MKRFLLVAALALLASVLPLSPAAGQTPAARSLLNVPFRGVAAPASTFDLVQSVTDFKPGAKSHVMTTGTPHYLSVLAGELTVDIDGKSEAVAAGKGVSAPAGAKLTLSNTGAANARLFAVTLLAVGAVADVHQLSAPGITTFATGRRTMPNAPAVVDIVLIGAEYDPGYQTPNHVMNEFHLMIHLAGRVGYVYLDGGSETYAAGSQGIMYEARPGYMRNEGQVASTTVWAWVANPGKPLTSAVAAAPAPGAPNTGNSAAQGGAAIPVGVAAAGLVLVFLGGSAFAAKRAKDAWRNG
;
A
#
# COMPACT_ATOMS: atom_id res chain seq x y z
N MET A 1 -0.77 -16.24 -58.06
CA MET A 1 0.09 -15.05 -57.96
C MET A 1 -0.59 -13.81 -57.35
N LYS A 2 -1.76 -13.35 -57.83
CA LYS A 2 -2.39 -12.09 -57.34
C LYS A 2 -2.66 -12.02 -55.82
N ARG A 3 -3.01 -13.14 -55.17
CA ARG A 3 -3.23 -13.20 -53.71
C ARG A 3 -1.95 -13.10 -52.88
N PHE A 4 -0.82 -13.62 -53.39
CA PHE A 4 0.48 -13.52 -52.69
C PHE A 4 1.06 -12.11 -52.75
N LEU A 5 0.88 -11.40 -53.87
CA LEU A 5 1.31 -10.01 -54.02
C LEU A 5 0.54 -9.07 -53.07
N LEU A 6 -0.74 -9.32 -52.83
CA LEU A 6 -1.55 -8.51 -51.92
C LEU A 6 -1.11 -8.67 -50.45
N VAL A 7 -0.80 -9.89 -50.01
CA VAL A 7 -0.33 -10.18 -48.65
C VAL A 7 1.07 -9.60 -48.42
N ALA A 8 1.97 -9.72 -49.39
CA ALA A 8 3.30 -9.11 -49.30
C ALA A 8 3.23 -7.57 -49.25
N ALA A 9 2.34 -6.95 -50.01
CA ALA A 9 2.13 -5.51 -49.99
C ALA A 9 1.55 -5.02 -48.64
N LEU A 10 0.63 -5.77 -48.02
CA LEU A 10 0.09 -5.46 -46.68
C LEU A 10 1.13 -5.62 -45.56
N ALA A 11 1.97 -6.66 -45.62
CA ALA A 11 3.05 -6.87 -44.67
C ALA A 11 4.13 -5.77 -44.77
N LEU A 12 4.44 -5.32 -45.99
CA LEU A 12 5.36 -4.21 -46.22
C LEU A 12 4.75 -2.88 -45.72
N LEU A 13 3.45 -2.63 -45.97
CA LEU A 13 2.77 -1.42 -45.51
C LEU A 13 2.69 -1.32 -43.97
N ALA A 14 2.50 -2.46 -43.29
CA ALA A 14 2.53 -2.52 -41.83
C ALA A 14 3.92 -2.23 -41.23
N SER A 15 4.99 -2.40 -42.01
CA SER A 15 6.38 -2.15 -41.59
C SER A 15 6.86 -0.70 -41.78
N VAL A 16 6.13 0.12 -42.56
CA VAL A 16 6.49 1.53 -42.83
C VAL A 16 5.61 2.54 -42.11
N LEU A 17 4.53 2.09 -41.45
CA LEU A 17 3.75 2.98 -40.59
C LEU A 17 4.61 3.29 -39.35
N PRO A 18 5.03 4.55 -39.12
CA PRO A 18 5.59 4.91 -37.83
C PRO A 18 4.52 4.58 -36.80
N LEU A 19 4.85 3.67 -35.88
CA LEU A 19 4.14 3.57 -34.62
C LEU A 19 4.37 4.92 -33.94
N SER A 20 3.51 5.90 -34.23
CA SER A 20 3.39 7.09 -33.40
C SER A 20 3.27 6.55 -31.99
N PRO A 21 4.16 6.94 -31.05
CA PRO A 21 3.97 6.56 -29.67
C PRO A 21 2.56 7.02 -29.34
N ALA A 22 1.66 6.06 -29.06
CA ALA A 22 0.34 6.39 -28.54
C ALA A 22 0.60 7.39 -27.42
N ALA A 23 0.08 8.62 -27.56
CA ALA A 23 0.38 9.70 -26.63
C ALA A 23 0.20 9.14 -25.21
N GLY A 24 1.33 8.92 -24.53
CA GLY A 24 1.34 8.14 -23.30
C GLY A 24 0.46 8.88 -22.32
N GLN A 25 -0.63 8.23 -21.88
CA GLN A 25 -1.48 8.83 -20.85
C GLN A 25 -0.58 9.16 -19.66
N THR A 26 -0.68 10.40 -19.17
CA THR A 26 0.03 10.80 -17.97
C THR A 26 -0.40 9.87 -16.84
N PRO A 27 0.53 9.19 -16.14
CA PRO A 27 0.18 8.30 -15.05
C PRO A 27 -0.72 9.03 -14.05
N ALA A 28 -1.80 8.37 -13.62
CA ALA A 28 -2.80 8.94 -12.73
C ALA A 28 -2.98 8.10 -11.46
N ALA A 29 -3.64 8.72 -10.48
CA ALA A 29 -4.20 8.05 -9.33
C ALA A 29 -5.73 7.93 -9.47
N ARG A 30 -6.29 6.82 -9.01
CA ARG A 30 -7.74 6.58 -8.92
C ARG A 30 -8.11 6.27 -7.48
N SER A 31 -9.09 6.99 -6.94
CA SER A 31 -9.64 6.71 -5.61
C SER A 31 -10.56 5.48 -5.70
N LEU A 32 -10.31 4.47 -4.89
CA LEU A 32 -11.17 3.28 -4.74
C LEU A 32 -12.14 3.44 -3.58
N LEU A 33 -11.70 4.06 -2.48
CA LEU A 33 -12.56 4.37 -1.35
C LEU A 33 -12.08 5.63 -0.61
N ASN A 34 -13.02 6.32 0.04
CA ASN A 34 -12.75 7.40 0.98
C ASN A 34 -13.94 7.47 1.94
N VAL A 35 -13.86 6.73 3.05
CA VAL A 35 -14.98 6.52 3.97
C VAL A 35 -14.58 6.98 5.37
N PRO A 36 -15.03 8.17 5.81
CA PRO A 36 -14.78 8.67 7.16
C PRO A 36 -15.84 8.16 8.16
N PHE A 37 -15.37 7.72 9.32
CA PHE A 37 -16.16 7.45 10.52
C PHE A 37 -15.72 8.44 11.60
N ARG A 38 -16.62 9.33 12.01
CA ARG A 38 -16.30 10.46 12.88
C ARG A 38 -16.65 10.18 14.33
N GLY A 39 -15.92 10.76 15.27
CA GLY A 39 -16.26 10.71 16.70
C GLY A 39 -16.14 9.32 17.32
N VAL A 40 -15.18 8.52 16.84
CA VAL A 40 -14.90 7.17 17.34
C VAL A 40 -14.23 7.25 18.71
N ALA A 41 -14.80 6.55 19.70
CA ALA A 41 -14.16 6.40 21.00
C ALA A 41 -12.93 5.48 20.89
N ALA A 42 -11.77 5.98 21.31
CA ALA A 42 -10.57 5.16 21.44
C ALA A 42 -10.73 4.19 22.64
N PRO A 43 -10.35 2.91 22.51
CA PRO A 43 -10.51 1.95 23.60
C PRO A 43 -9.58 2.22 24.79
N ALA A 44 -8.48 2.93 24.59
CA ALA A 44 -7.54 3.40 25.61
C ALA A 44 -6.65 4.51 25.02
N SER A 45 -5.77 5.13 25.82
CA SER A 45 -4.73 6.03 25.30
C SER A 45 -3.67 5.29 24.48
N THR A 46 -3.58 3.97 24.61
CA THR A 46 -2.71 3.12 23.80
C THR A 46 -3.51 1.92 23.32
N PHE A 47 -3.55 1.70 22.00
CA PHE A 47 -4.34 0.63 21.40
C PHE A 47 -3.71 0.12 20.10
N ASP A 48 -4.17 -1.02 19.61
CA ASP A 48 -3.82 -1.55 18.30
C ASP A 48 -4.87 -1.13 17.26
N LEU A 49 -4.41 -0.46 16.21
CA LEU A 49 -5.14 -0.40 14.94
C LEU A 49 -4.93 -1.74 14.23
N VAL A 50 -6.02 -2.47 14.02
CA VAL A 50 -6.01 -3.73 13.28
C VAL A 50 -6.86 -3.58 12.03
N GLN A 51 -6.34 -4.03 10.90
CA GLN A 51 -7.05 -4.00 9.64
C GLN A 51 -6.85 -5.28 8.85
N SER A 52 -7.85 -5.68 8.08
CA SER A 52 -7.77 -6.86 7.22
C SER A 52 -8.45 -6.62 5.89
N VAL A 53 -7.99 -7.36 4.89
CA VAL A 53 -8.61 -7.41 3.56
C VAL A 53 -9.05 -8.84 3.31
N THR A 54 -10.33 -9.02 3.06
CA THR A 54 -10.95 -10.34 2.97
C THR A 54 -11.77 -10.45 1.70
N ASP A 55 -11.52 -11.52 0.94
CA ASP A 55 -12.22 -11.86 -0.29
C ASP A 55 -13.39 -12.80 -0.01
N PHE A 56 -14.50 -12.55 -0.69
CA PHE A 56 -15.73 -13.33 -0.63
C PHE A 56 -16.13 -13.76 -2.05
N LYS A 57 -16.12 -15.07 -2.31
CA LYS A 57 -16.69 -15.64 -3.54
C LYS A 57 -18.22 -15.52 -3.54
N PRO A 58 -18.89 -15.60 -4.71
CA PRO A 58 -20.34 -15.71 -4.79
C PRO A 58 -20.89 -16.81 -3.88
N GLY A 59 -21.92 -16.49 -3.10
CA GLY A 59 -22.55 -17.40 -2.15
C GLY A 59 -21.79 -17.60 -0.83
N ALA A 60 -20.61 -17.00 -0.67
CA ALA A 60 -19.85 -17.09 0.57
C ALA A 60 -20.56 -16.36 1.72
N LYS A 61 -20.52 -16.95 2.92
CA LYS A 61 -21.14 -16.39 4.12
C LYS A 61 -20.29 -16.69 5.35
N SER A 62 -20.07 -15.69 6.20
CA SER A 62 -19.36 -15.87 7.46
C SER A 62 -20.23 -16.59 8.48
N HIS A 63 -19.61 -17.11 9.54
CA HIS A 63 -20.34 -17.41 10.76
C HIS A 63 -20.85 -16.10 11.41
N VAL A 64 -21.78 -16.23 12.35
CA VAL A 64 -22.25 -15.09 13.16
C VAL A 64 -21.17 -14.74 14.18
N MET A 65 -20.65 -13.52 14.10
CA MET A 65 -19.67 -13.00 15.06
C MET A 65 -20.38 -12.12 16.09
N THR A 66 -19.89 -12.10 17.33
CA THR A 66 -20.28 -11.07 18.30
C THR A 66 -19.16 -10.05 18.39
N THR A 67 -19.46 -8.78 18.12
CA THR A 67 -18.45 -7.72 18.05
C THR A 67 -18.02 -7.30 19.46
N GLY A 68 -16.80 -7.61 19.89
CA GLY A 68 -16.28 -7.15 21.19
C GLY A 68 -16.02 -5.63 21.24
N THR A 69 -15.80 -5.04 20.07
CA THR A 69 -15.54 -3.61 19.84
C THR A 69 -16.19 -3.19 18.53
N PRO A 70 -16.38 -1.89 18.25
CA PRO A 70 -16.91 -1.47 16.96
C PRO A 70 -16.02 -1.90 15.78
N HIS A 71 -16.63 -2.33 14.68
CA HIS A 71 -15.93 -2.64 13.43
C HIS A 71 -16.31 -1.64 12.34
N TYR A 72 -15.33 -1.16 11.62
CA TYR A 72 -15.48 -0.19 10.53
C TYR A 72 -15.20 -0.91 9.21
N LEU A 73 -16.26 -1.09 8.43
CA LEU A 73 -16.28 -1.97 7.27
C LEU A 73 -16.43 -1.13 6.00
N SER A 74 -15.63 -1.41 4.98
CA SER A 74 -15.82 -0.82 3.65
C SER A 74 -15.57 -1.83 2.55
N VAL A 75 -16.39 -1.80 1.51
CA VAL A 75 -16.28 -2.74 0.39
C VAL A 75 -15.37 -2.14 -0.68
N LEU A 76 -14.30 -2.85 -1.02
CA LEU A 76 -13.33 -2.45 -2.04
C LEU A 76 -13.78 -2.78 -3.46
N ALA A 77 -14.47 -3.91 -3.62
CA ALA A 77 -14.94 -4.40 -4.91
C ALA A 77 -16.20 -5.26 -4.71
N GLY A 78 -17.07 -5.28 -5.72
CA GLY A 78 -18.32 -6.02 -5.67
C GLY A 78 -19.35 -5.38 -4.72
N GLU A 79 -20.18 -6.24 -4.13
CA GLU A 79 -21.20 -5.88 -3.14
C GLU A 79 -21.22 -6.94 -2.04
N LEU A 80 -21.35 -6.52 -0.79
CA LEU A 80 -21.47 -7.41 0.37
C LEU A 80 -22.78 -7.10 1.09
N THR A 81 -23.54 -8.14 1.41
CA THR A 81 -24.61 -8.05 2.39
C THR A 81 -24.01 -8.09 3.79
N VAL A 82 -24.24 -7.03 4.56
CA VAL A 82 -23.84 -6.89 5.95
C VAL A 82 -25.08 -7.00 6.82
N ASP A 83 -25.15 -8.04 7.66
CA ASP A 83 -26.22 -8.21 8.63
C ASP A 83 -25.74 -7.83 10.03
N ILE A 84 -26.43 -6.86 10.64
CA ILE A 84 -26.16 -6.37 12.00
C ILE A 84 -27.45 -6.56 12.80
N ASP A 85 -27.41 -7.45 13.79
CA ASP A 85 -28.55 -7.78 14.66
C ASP A 85 -29.82 -8.16 13.87
N GLY A 86 -29.66 -8.93 12.78
CA GLY A 86 -30.76 -9.38 11.93
C GLY A 86 -31.27 -8.33 10.94
N LYS A 87 -30.63 -7.15 10.87
CA LYS A 87 -30.88 -6.14 9.85
C LYS A 87 -29.81 -6.25 8.77
N SER A 88 -30.21 -6.74 7.62
CA SER A 88 -29.35 -6.88 6.45
C SER A 88 -29.37 -5.63 5.57
N GLU A 89 -28.19 -5.15 5.18
CA GLU A 89 -27.97 -4.06 4.23
C GLU A 89 -26.99 -4.52 3.13
N ALA A 90 -27.27 -4.17 1.86
CA ALA A 90 -26.33 -4.36 0.77
C ALA A 90 -25.36 -3.16 0.70
N VAL A 91 -24.07 -3.42 0.86
CA VAL A 91 -23.01 -2.42 0.85
C VAL A 91 -22.18 -2.58 -0.43
N ALA A 92 -22.28 -1.60 -1.33
CA ALA A 92 -21.57 -1.59 -2.60
C ALA A 92 -20.10 -1.14 -2.47
N ALA A 93 -19.29 -1.41 -3.48
CA ALA A 93 -17.91 -0.92 -3.56
C ALA A 93 -17.80 0.61 -3.34
N GLY A 94 -16.78 1.02 -2.60
CA GLY A 94 -16.54 2.40 -2.20
C GLY A 94 -17.47 2.91 -1.06
N LYS A 95 -18.39 2.08 -0.57
CA LYS A 95 -19.25 2.37 0.59
C LYS A 95 -18.74 1.68 1.85
N GLY A 96 -19.26 2.12 3.00
CA GLY A 96 -18.93 1.51 4.28
C GLY A 96 -20.03 1.67 5.30
N VAL A 97 -19.94 0.83 6.33
CA VAL A 97 -20.87 0.71 7.44
C VAL A 97 -20.10 0.39 8.71
N SER A 98 -20.61 0.80 9.86
CA SER A 98 -20.05 0.43 11.16
C SER A 98 -20.94 -0.57 11.88
N ALA A 99 -20.36 -1.67 12.37
CA ALA A 99 -21.01 -2.54 13.33
C ALA A 99 -20.65 -2.08 14.74
N PRO A 100 -21.61 -1.72 15.61
CA PRO A 100 -21.31 -1.27 16.97
C PRO A 100 -20.80 -2.44 17.82
N ALA A 101 -20.22 -2.13 18.99
CA ALA A 101 -19.86 -3.16 19.97
C ALA A 101 -21.11 -3.86 20.53
N GLY A 102 -21.00 -5.16 20.80
CA GLY A 102 -22.05 -6.04 21.29
C GLY A 102 -23.00 -6.57 20.22
N ALA A 103 -22.89 -6.10 18.97
CA ALA A 103 -23.75 -6.52 17.88
C ALA A 103 -23.41 -7.93 17.38
N LYS A 104 -24.42 -8.61 16.83
CA LYS A 104 -24.23 -9.82 16.03
C LYS A 104 -23.99 -9.42 14.58
N LEU A 105 -22.82 -9.76 14.05
CA LEU A 105 -22.39 -9.43 12.69
C LEU A 105 -22.33 -10.69 11.83
N THR A 106 -22.96 -10.65 10.65
CA THR A 106 -22.73 -11.64 9.60
C THR A 106 -22.42 -10.93 8.29
N LEU A 107 -21.48 -11.47 7.52
CA LEU A 107 -21.04 -10.93 6.24
C LEU A 107 -21.30 -12.00 5.17
N SER A 108 -21.97 -11.64 4.08
CA SER A 108 -22.22 -12.57 2.98
C SER A 108 -22.19 -11.90 1.63
N ASN A 109 -21.66 -12.60 0.64
CA ASN A 109 -21.75 -12.19 -0.76
C ASN A 109 -22.90 -12.95 -1.43
N THR A 110 -24.07 -12.32 -1.50
CA THR A 110 -25.25 -12.88 -2.19
C THR A 110 -25.25 -12.59 -3.70
N GLY A 111 -24.26 -11.83 -4.19
CA GLY A 111 -24.13 -11.46 -5.58
C GLY A 111 -23.44 -12.52 -6.44
N ALA A 112 -23.39 -12.27 -7.75
CA ALA A 112 -22.78 -13.16 -8.73
C ALA A 112 -21.27 -12.90 -8.97
N ALA A 113 -20.75 -11.75 -8.53
CA ALA A 113 -19.35 -11.38 -8.65
C ALA A 113 -18.61 -11.58 -7.31
N ASN A 114 -17.28 -11.74 -7.35
CA ASN A 114 -16.48 -11.69 -6.12
C ASN A 114 -16.63 -10.32 -5.44
N ALA A 115 -16.63 -10.32 -4.11
CA ALA A 115 -16.59 -9.12 -3.30
C ALA A 115 -15.32 -9.09 -2.45
N ARG A 116 -14.84 -7.89 -2.13
CA ARG A 116 -13.65 -7.69 -1.28
C ARG A 116 -13.96 -6.67 -0.20
N LEU A 117 -13.74 -7.07 1.04
CA LEU A 117 -13.95 -6.26 2.24
C LEU A 117 -12.62 -5.70 2.73
N PHE A 118 -12.63 -4.44 3.18
CA PHE A 118 -11.61 -3.84 4.03
C PHE A 118 -12.23 -3.54 5.40
N ALA A 119 -11.76 -4.25 6.43
CA ALA A 119 -12.27 -4.14 7.79
C ALA A 119 -11.21 -3.54 8.71
N VAL A 120 -11.64 -2.66 9.62
CA VAL A 120 -10.78 -1.97 10.58
C VAL A 120 -11.39 -1.99 11.97
N THR A 121 -10.56 -2.21 12.99
CA THR A 121 -10.95 -2.20 14.39
C THR A 121 -9.87 -1.55 15.24
N LEU A 122 -10.29 -0.77 16.25
CA LEU A 122 -9.41 -0.33 17.32
C LEU A 122 -9.54 -1.31 18.49
N LEU A 123 -8.44 -1.97 18.86
CA LEU A 123 -8.43 -3.02 19.87
C LEU A 123 -7.52 -2.64 21.03
N ALA A 124 -7.85 -3.09 22.24
CA ALA A 124 -6.85 -3.11 23.31
C ALA A 124 -5.59 -3.84 22.82
N VAL A 125 -4.41 -3.40 23.25
CA VAL A 125 -3.14 -3.95 22.78
C VAL A 125 -3.12 -5.47 22.96
N GLY A 126 -2.82 -6.20 21.89
CA GLY A 126 -2.77 -7.66 21.87
C GLY A 126 -4.12 -8.37 21.70
N ALA A 127 -5.25 -7.70 21.89
CA ALA A 127 -6.57 -8.30 21.70
C ALA A 127 -6.81 -8.71 20.24
N VAL A 128 -7.78 -9.59 20.01
CA VAL A 128 -8.15 -10.11 18.68
C VAL A 128 -9.64 -9.91 18.43
N ALA A 129 -10.01 -9.83 17.15
CA ALA A 129 -11.40 -9.74 16.72
C ALA A 129 -11.62 -10.66 15.51
N ASP A 130 -12.72 -11.41 15.54
CA ASP A 130 -13.04 -12.47 14.57
C ASP A 130 -13.13 -11.96 13.13
N VAL A 131 -13.55 -10.69 12.95
CA VAL A 131 -13.63 -10.04 11.63
C VAL A 131 -12.29 -10.01 10.89
N HIS A 132 -11.16 -10.08 11.62
CA HIS A 132 -9.81 -10.10 11.05
C HIS A 132 -9.23 -11.50 10.85
N GLN A 133 -10.01 -12.54 11.17
CA GLN A 133 -9.63 -13.96 11.11
C GLN A 133 -10.70 -14.81 10.43
N LEU A 134 -11.52 -14.18 9.59
CA LEU A 134 -12.60 -14.85 8.89
C LEU A 134 -12.09 -16.03 8.06
N SER A 135 -12.70 -17.19 8.32
CA SER A 135 -12.47 -18.44 7.60
C SER A 135 -13.80 -19.18 7.46
N ALA A 136 -14.24 -19.36 6.22
CA ALA A 136 -15.43 -20.12 5.86
C ALA A 136 -15.32 -20.52 4.37
N PRO A 137 -16.17 -21.45 3.88
CA PRO A 137 -16.21 -21.78 2.46
C PRO A 137 -16.40 -20.53 1.59
N GLY A 138 -15.46 -20.28 0.67
CA GLY A 138 -15.49 -19.14 -0.23
C GLY A 138 -15.03 -17.81 0.38
N ILE A 139 -14.56 -17.80 1.63
CA ILE A 139 -13.97 -16.61 2.28
C ILE A 139 -12.46 -16.83 2.46
N THR A 140 -11.66 -15.87 1.98
CA THR A 140 -10.19 -15.90 2.14
C THR A 140 -9.69 -14.56 2.63
N THR A 141 -8.99 -14.53 3.76
CA THR A 141 -8.27 -13.32 4.19
C THR A 141 -6.99 -13.18 3.38
N PHE A 142 -6.88 -12.08 2.63
CA PHE A 142 -5.72 -11.76 1.79
C PHE A 142 -4.54 -11.29 2.64
N ALA A 143 -4.78 -10.33 3.53
CA ALA A 143 -3.78 -9.79 4.43
C ALA A 143 -4.44 -9.19 5.68
N THR A 144 -3.72 -9.25 6.80
CA THR A 144 -4.08 -8.59 8.05
C THR A 144 -2.88 -7.80 8.54
N GLY A 145 -3.11 -6.57 9.01
CA GLY A 145 -2.09 -5.73 9.59
C GLY A 145 -2.45 -5.19 10.97
N ARG A 146 -1.40 -4.87 11.74
CA ARG A 146 -1.51 -4.36 13.10
C ARG A 146 -0.45 -3.30 13.37
N ARG A 147 -0.85 -2.21 13.99
CA ARG A 147 0.07 -1.17 14.49
C ARG A 147 -0.43 -0.60 15.81
N THR A 148 0.44 -0.50 16.79
CA THR A 148 0.11 0.10 18.09
C THR A 148 0.22 1.63 17.99
N MET A 149 -0.86 2.32 18.35
CA MET A 149 -0.91 3.78 18.49
C MET A 149 -0.68 4.15 19.96
N PRO A 150 0.39 4.89 20.28
CA PRO A 150 0.57 5.47 21.61
C PRO A 150 -0.11 6.85 21.71
N ASN A 151 -0.46 7.26 22.94
CA ASN A 151 -0.92 8.61 23.27
C ASN A 151 -2.11 9.11 22.43
N ALA A 152 -3.05 8.22 22.12
CA ALA A 152 -4.24 8.57 21.37
C ALA A 152 -5.19 9.47 22.18
N PRO A 153 -5.87 10.43 21.53
CA PRO A 153 -6.97 11.14 22.18
C PRO A 153 -8.13 10.18 22.48
N ALA A 154 -8.99 10.53 23.44
CA ALA A 154 -10.16 9.72 23.78
C ALA A 154 -11.17 9.58 22.62
N VAL A 155 -11.17 10.53 21.69
CA VAL A 155 -12.01 10.54 20.50
C VAL A 155 -11.13 10.78 19.27
N VAL A 156 -11.30 9.91 18.28
CA VAL A 156 -10.58 9.93 17.00
C VAL A 156 -11.58 9.88 15.85
N ASP A 157 -11.11 10.23 14.66
CA ASP A 157 -11.79 9.88 13.41
C ASP A 157 -11.04 8.71 12.76
N ILE A 158 -11.78 7.76 12.19
CA ILE A 158 -11.21 6.70 11.36
C ILE A 158 -11.53 7.03 9.91
N VAL A 159 -10.51 7.12 9.07
CA VAL A 159 -10.72 7.35 7.63
C VAL A 159 -10.13 6.18 6.87
N LEU A 160 -11.01 5.40 6.24
CA LEU A 160 -10.61 4.33 5.35
C LEU A 160 -10.35 4.94 3.97
N ILE A 161 -9.18 4.65 3.38
CA ILE A 161 -8.81 5.13 2.05
C ILE A 161 -8.24 3.97 1.23
N GLY A 162 -8.46 4.03 -0.08
CA GLY A 162 -7.93 3.09 -1.04
C GLY A 162 -7.67 3.81 -2.34
N ALA A 163 -6.53 3.52 -2.94
CA ALA A 163 -6.11 4.13 -4.18
C ALA A 163 -5.42 3.13 -5.09
N GLU A 164 -5.55 3.38 -6.39
CA GLU A 164 -4.79 2.74 -7.44
C GLU A 164 -3.90 3.77 -8.12
N TYR A 165 -2.66 3.39 -8.41
CA TYR A 165 -1.66 4.24 -9.05
C TYR A 165 -1.16 3.58 -10.33
N ASP A 166 -1.23 4.29 -11.44
CA ASP A 166 -0.66 3.84 -12.71
C ASP A 166 0.87 3.66 -12.61
N PRO A 167 1.50 2.82 -13.46
CA PRO A 167 2.95 2.73 -13.55
C PRO A 167 3.59 4.11 -13.74
N GLY A 168 4.59 4.43 -12.92
CA GLY A 168 5.27 5.73 -12.95
C GLY A 168 4.52 6.87 -12.27
N TYR A 169 3.30 6.66 -11.76
CA TYR A 169 2.64 7.67 -10.94
C TYR A 169 3.41 7.90 -9.64
N GLN A 170 3.52 9.17 -9.26
CA GLN A 170 4.12 9.62 -8.01
C GLN A 170 3.18 10.64 -7.34
N THR A 171 2.94 10.47 -6.04
CA THR A 171 2.20 11.48 -5.27
C THR A 171 3.04 12.75 -5.12
N PRO A 172 2.43 13.94 -4.98
CA PRO A 172 3.17 15.12 -4.56
C PRO A 172 3.97 14.88 -3.26
N ASN A 173 5.02 15.66 -3.05
CA ASN A 173 5.76 15.66 -1.79
C ASN A 173 4.81 16.04 -0.65
N HIS A 174 4.78 15.21 0.38
CA HIS A 174 3.93 15.40 1.53
C HIS A 174 4.57 14.84 2.78
N VAL A 175 3.95 15.16 3.91
CA VAL A 175 4.22 14.54 5.19
C VAL A 175 2.92 13.97 5.74
N MET A 176 3.01 12.80 6.38
CA MET A 176 1.90 12.20 7.10
C MET A 176 1.78 12.88 8.47
N ASN A 177 0.63 13.49 8.75
CA ASN A 177 0.42 14.22 10.01
C ASN A 177 -0.17 13.32 11.11
N GLU A 178 -0.85 12.25 10.71
CA GLU A 178 -1.67 11.42 11.60
C GLU A 178 -1.27 9.94 11.54
N PHE A 179 -1.73 9.17 12.51
CA PHE A 179 -1.42 7.75 12.61
C PHE A 179 -2.13 6.96 11.51
N HIS A 180 -1.42 6.05 10.84
CA HIS A 180 -1.99 5.21 9.79
C HIS A 180 -1.29 3.87 9.63
N LEU A 181 -1.93 2.94 8.92
CA LEU A 181 -1.33 1.67 8.51
C LEU A 181 -1.81 1.32 7.11
N MET A 182 -0.91 0.90 6.23
CA MET A 182 -1.23 0.52 4.86
C MET A 182 -1.13 -0.98 4.63
N ILE A 183 -1.98 -1.52 3.75
CA ILE A 183 -1.85 -2.84 3.12
C ILE A 183 -1.77 -2.64 1.61
N HIS A 184 -0.74 -3.22 0.99
CA HIS A 184 -0.54 -3.20 -0.45
C HIS A 184 -1.26 -4.41 -1.07
N LEU A 185 -2.18 -4.17 -1.99
CA LEU A 185 -3.03 -5.21 -2.59
C LEU A 185 -2.48 -5.75 -3.91
N ALA A 186 -1.81 -4.89 -4.67
CA ALA A 186 -1.28 -5.23 -5.99
C ALA A 186 -0.09 -4.32 -6.35
N GLY A 187 0.72 -4.77 -7.30
CA GLY A 187 1.86 -4.02 -7.82
C GLY A 187 3.00 -3.85 -6.81
N ARG A 188 3.85 -2.85 -7.06
CA ARG A 188 4.97 -2.46 -6.19
C ARG A 188 4.88 -0.98 -5.89
N VAL A 189 4.92 -0.62 -4.61
CA VAL A 189 4.88 0.77 -4.15
C VAL A 189 6.18 1.10 -3.43
N GLY A 190 6.81 2.20 -3.81
CA GLY A 190 7.97 2.75 -3.12
C GLY A 190 7.58 3.94 -2.27
N TYR A 191 8.08 4.00 -1.04
CA TYR A 191 8.08 5.21 -0.22
C TYR A 191 9.47 5.82 -0.33
N VAL A 192 9.55 7.05 -0.82
CA VAL A 192 10.81 7.77 -0.99
C VAL A 192 10.80 8.99 -0.10
N TYR A 193 11.79 9.07 0.80
CA TYR A 193 11.90 10.14 1.78
C TYR A 193 12.87 11.22 1.28
N LEU A 194 12.59 12.48 1.63
CA LEU A 194 13.41 13.61 1.15
C LEU A 194 14.78 13.69 1.84
N ASP A 195 15.02 12.87 2.87
CA ASP A 195 16.32 12.68 3.51
C ASP A 195 17.19 11.61 2.79
N GLY A 196 16.71 11.07 1.66
CA GLY A 196 17.42 10.06 0.87
C GLY A 196 17.08 8.61 1.22
N GLY A 197 16.26 8.37 2.25
CA GLY A 197 15.77 7.03 2.55
C GLY A 197 14.74 6.52 1.54
N SER A 198 14.64 5.20 1.37
CA SER A 198 13.55 4.58 0.61
C SER A 198 13.19 3.19 1.11
N GLU A 199 11.93 2.82 0.92
CA GLU A 199 11.35 1.52 1.26
C GLU A 199 10.46 1.04 0.11
N THR A 200 10.44 -0.26 -0.19
CA THR A 200 9.59 -0.82 -1.26
C THR A 200 8.72 -1.94 -0.72
N TYR A 201 7.46 -1.94 -1.17
CA TYR A 201 6.41 -2.84 -0.71
C TYR A 201 5.78 -3.57 -1.89
N ALA A 202 5.48 -4.86 -1.69
CA ALA A 202 4.80 -5.73 -2.65
C ALA A 202 3.39 -6.09 -2.16
N ALA A 203 2.58 -6.71 -3.03
CA ALA A 203 1.26 -7.22 -2.65
C ALA A 203 1.32 -8.12 -1.40
N GLY A 204 0.37 -7.93 -0.48
CA GLY A 204 0.29 -8.62 0.82
C GLY A 204 1.14 -8.00 1.93
N SER A 205 2.06 -7.08 1.61
CA SER A 205 2.88 -6.41 2.62
C SER A 205 2.17 -5.23 3.28
N GLN A 206 2.64 -4.89 4.48
CA GLN A 206 2.20 -3.73 5.25
C GLN A 206 3.30 -2.68 5.24
N GLY A 207 2.90 -1.42 5.29
CA GLY A 207 3.83 -0.30 5.35
C GLY A 207 3.23 0.89 6.11
N ILE A 208 4.12 1.79 6.50
CA ILE A 208 3.80 3.13 7.00
C ILE A 208 4.72 4.12 6.32
N MET A 209 4.22 5.31 6.02
CA MET A 209 5.10 6.44 5.83
C MET A 209 5.24 7.12 7.18
N TYR A 210 6.45 7.19 7.73
CA TYR A 210 6.65 7.68 9.10
C TYR A 210 6.06 9.08 9.31
N GLU A 211 5.32 9.26 10.40
CA GLU A 211 4.74 10.56 10.75
C GLU A 211 5.82 11.63 10.83
N ALA A 212 5.49 12.84 10.40
CA ALA A 212 6.41 13.99 10.34
C ALA A 212 7.63 13.81 9.41
N ARG A 213 7.84 12.64 8.78
CA ARG A 213 8.93 12.42 7.82
C ARG A 213 8.47 12.75 6.40
N PRO A 214 9.06 13.77 5.74
CA PRO A 214 8.63 14.18 4.41
C PRO A 214 9.07 13.19 3.34
N GLY A 215 8.20 12.94 2.36
CA GLY A 215 8.46 12.04 1.26
C GLY A 215 7.34 12.00 0.22
N TYR A 216 7.34 10.96 -0.59
CA TYR A 216 6.29 10.66 -1.55
C TYR A 216 6.16 9.15 -1.78
N MET A 217 4.99 8.74 -2.25
CA MET A 217 4.75 7.38 -2.74
C MET A 217 4.92 7.37 -4.25
N ARG A 218 5.43 6.27 -4.79
CA ARG A 218 5.46 6.03 -6.24
C ARG A 218 5.12 4.59 -6.57
N ASN A 219 4.48 4.36 -7.71
CA ASN A 219 4.40 3.03 -8.30
C ASN A 219 5.74 2.69 -8.95
N GLU A 220 6.47 1.74 -8.36
CA GLU A 220 7.79 1.27 -8.86
C GLU A 220 7.66 0.09 -9.83
N GLY A 221 6.45 -0.40 -10.05
CA GLY A 221 6.16 -1.54 -10.91
C GLY A 221 5.89 -1.17 -12.37
N GLN A 222 5.74 -2.22 -13.18
CA GLN A 222 5.30 -2.12 -14.58
C GLN A 222 3.78 -2.31 -14.74
N VAL A 223 3.06 -2.50 -13.64
CA VAL A 223 1.61 -2.67 -13.58
C VAL A 223 1.03 -1.71 -12.56
N ALA A 224 -0.27 -1.42 -12.63
CA ALA A 224 -0.94 -0.61 -11.62
C ALA A 224 -0.70 -1.19 -10.21
N SER A 225 -0.48 -0.30 -9.25
CA SER A 225 -0.35 -0.67 -7.84
C SER A 225 -1.62 -0.25 -7.11
N THR A 226 -2.05 -1.07 -6.16
CA THR A 226 -3.27 -0.82 -5.39
C THR A 226 -2.93 -0.89 -3.91
N THR A 227 -3.32 0.13 -3.15
CA THR A 227 -3.06 0.21 -1.71
C THR A 227 -4.34 0.63 -0.99
N VAL A 228 -4.58 0.06 0.19
CA VAL A 228 -5.62 0.50 1.13
C VAL A 228 -5.00 0.80 2.48
N TRP A 229 -5.56 1.75 3.20
CA TRP A 229 -5.06 2.14 4.49
C TRP A 229 -6.14 2.77 5.35
N ALA A 230 -5.92 2.68 6.65
CA ALA A 230 -6.74 3.34 7.64
C ALA A 230 -5.94 4.44 8.31
N TRP A 231 -6.53 5.63 8.40
CA TRP A 231 -6.08 6.69 9.29
C TRP A 231 -6.82 6.59 10.62
N VAL A 232 -6.08 6.83 11.69
CA VAL A 232 -6.63 7.25 12.97
C VAL A 232 -6.20 8.70 13.17
N ALA A 233 -7.16 9.62 13.01
CA ALA A 233 -6.91 11.04 12.96
C ALA A 233 -7.48 11.75 14.18
N ASN A 234 -6.78 12.78 14.63
CA ASN A 234 -7.40 13.79 15.48
C ASN A 234 -8.54 14.50 14.73
N PRO A 235 -9.74 14.63 15.32
CA PRO A 235 -10.85 15.30 14.65
C PRO A 235 -10.49 16.70 14.15
N GLY A 236 -10.80 16.97 12.88
CA GLY A 236 -10.56 18.27 12.23
C GLY A 236 -9.12 18.54 11.80
N LYS A 237 -8.15 17.68 12.10
CA LYS A 237 -6.77 17.85 11.61
C LYS A 237 -6.61 17.27 10.19
N PRO A 238 -5.77 17.90 9.34
CA PRO A 238 -5.46 17.36 8.03
C PRO A 238 -4.65 16.06 8.16
N LEU A 239 -4.97 15.05 7.35
CA LEU A 239 -4.26 13.76 7.35
C LEU A 239 -2.82 13.89 6.83
N THR A 240 -2.62 14.76 5.83
CA THR A 240 -1.32 15.06 5.23
C THR A 240 -1.13 16.56 5.03
N SER A 241 0.14 16.98 4.96
CA SER A 241 0.51 18.36 4.59
C SER A 241 1.42 18.32 3.37
N ALA A 242 1.24 19.26 2.45
CA ALA A 242 2.14 19.42 1.30
C ALA A 242 3.53 19.88 1.77
N VAL A 243 4.58 19.37 1.11
CA VAL A 243 5.97 19.76 1.36
C VAL A 243 6.55 20.29 0.06
N ALA A 244 7.20 21.45 0.11
CA ALA A 244 7.88 21.99 -1.06
C ALA A 244 8.97 21.02 -1.55
N ALA A 245 9.18 20.92 -2.86
CA ALA A 245 10.38 20.27 -3.37
C ALA A 245 11.61 21.01 -2.83
N ALA A 246 12.63 20.26 -2.39
CA ALA A 246 13.92 20.87 -2.14
C ALA A 246 14.36 21.56 -3.44
N PRO A 247 14.89 22.79 -3.38
CA PRO A 247 15.48 23.41 -4.56
C PRO A 247 16.53 22.45 -5.11
N ALA A 248 16.55 22.29 -6.44
CA ALA A 248 17.60 21.51 -7.09
C ALA A 248 18.96 22.00 -6.55
N PRO A 249 19.93 21.10 -6.29
CA PRO A 249 21.27 21.53 -5.93
C PRO A 249 21.68 22.61 -6.92
N GLY A 250 22.13 23.75 -6.40
CA GLY A 250 22.68 24.80 -7.27
C GLY A 250 23.70 24.15 -8.19
N ALA A 251 23.75 24.58 -9.45
CA ALA A 251 24.78 24.10 -10.37
C ALA A 251 26.13 24.12 -9.64
N PRO A 252 26.99 23.08 -9.80
CA PRO A 252 28.30 23.07 -9.17
C PRO A 252 28.96 24.42 -9.41
N ASN A 253 29.47 25.06 -8.36
CA ASN A 253 30.12 26.35 -8.49
C ASN A 253 31.44 26.13 -9.27
N THR A 254 31.36 26.11 -10.60
CA THR A 254 32.50 25.93 -11.50
C THR A 254 33.34 27.20 -11.62
N GLY A 255 32.96 28.28 -10.94
CA GLY A 255 33.46 29.63 -11.23
C GLY A 255 34.50 30.21 -10.29
N ASN A 256 34.81 29.63 -9.12
CA ASN A 256 35.72 30.25 -8.14
C ASN A 256 36.72 29.26 -7.51
N SER A 257 37.20 28.29 -8.28
CA SER A 257 38.46 27.64 -7.95
C SER A 257 39.57 28.69 -8.16
N ALA A 258 39.97 29.38 -7.09
CA ALA A 258 41.24 30.08 -7.07
C ALA A 258 42.29 29.11 -7.64
N ALA A 259 43.04 29.57 -8.65
CA ALA A 259 44.06 28.76 -9.30
C ALA A 259 44.90 28.06 -8.22
N GLN A 260 44.76 26.74 -8.09
CA GLN A 260 45.64 25.96 -7.22
C GLN A 260 47.04 26.15 -7.80
N GLY A 261 47.86 26.92 -7.09
CA GLY A 261 49.28 27.08 -7.41
C GLY A 261 49.89 25.70 -7.56
N GLY A 262 50.42 25.42 -8.75
CA GLY A 262 50.99 24.14 -9.09
C GLY A 262 52.15 23.79 -8.18
N ALA A 263 51.90 22.96 -7.17
CA ALA A 263 52.93 22.18 -6.52
C ALA A 263 53.20 20.96 -7.40
N ALA A 264 54.39 20.90 -8.00
CA ALA A 264 54.85 19.77 -8.78
C ALA A 264 54.84 18.51 -7.90
N ILE A 265 54.05 17.50 -8.28
CA ILE A 265 54.10 16.18 -7.66
C ILE A 265 55.23 15.40 -8.34
N PRO A 266 56.21 14.86 -7.60
CA PRO A 266 57.22 13.98 -8.17
C PRO A 266 56.57 12.66 -8.60
N VAL A 267 56.83 12.27 -9.84
CA VAL A 267 56.41 11.00 -10.43
C VAL A 267 57.22 9.85 -9.80
N GLY A 268 56.63 9.19 -8.81
CA GLY A 268 57.08 7.90 -8.32
C GLY A 268 56.34 6.77 -9.05
N VAL A 269 57.01 6.11 -9.99
CA VAL A 269 56.51 4.89 -10.63
C VAL A 269 56.66 3.73 -9.64
N ALA A 270 55.55 3.28 -9.05
CA ALA A 270 55.48 2.00 -8.36
C ALA A 270 54.61 1.04 -9.18
N ALA A 271 55.26 0.10 -9.85
CA ALA A 271 54.62 -1.07 -10.43
C ALA A 271 54.31 -2.07 -9.32
N ALA A 272 53.03 -2.31 -9.02
CA ALA A 272 52.61 -3.44 -8.18
C ALA A 272 51.18 -3.88 -8.52
N GLY A 273 51.10 -5.08 -9.11
CA GLY A 273 50.09 -6.11 -8.89
C GLY A 273 48.62 -5.70 -8.82
N LEU A 274 47.91 -5.81 -9.94
CA LEU A 274 46.46 -5.95 -9.97
C LEU A 274 46.08 -7.32 -9.39
N VAL A 275 45.63 -7.36 -8.13
CA VAL A 275 44.97 -8.52 -7.53
C VAL A 275 43.48 -8.23 -7.45
N LEU A 276 42.69 -8.89 -8.31
CA LEU A 276 41.24 -8.90 -8.24
C LEU A 276 40.80 -9.75 -7.04
N VAL A 277 40.22 -9.13 -6.02
CA VAL A 277 39.47 -9.82 -4.96
C VAL A 277 37.99 -9.51 -5.14
N PHE A 278 37.24 -10.47 -5.67
CA PHE A 278 35.79 -10.54 -5.57
C PHE A 278 35.43 -11.34 -4.32
N LEU A 279 35.14 -10.69 -3.20
CA LEU A 279 34.43 -11.31 -2.07
C LEU A 279 33.68 -10.25 -1.26
N GLY A 280 32.37 -10.40 -1.19
CA GLY A 280 31.47 -9.55 -0.41
C GLY A 280 30.02 -10.00 -0.57
N GLY A 281 29.75 -11.24 -0.14
CA GLY A 281 28.43 -11.84 -0.17
C GLY A 281 27.47 -11.21 0.83
N SER A 282 26.28 -10.87 0.37
CA SER A 282 25.12 -10.55 1.20
C SER A 282 24.55 -11.83 1.80
N ALA A 283 24.86 -12.10 3.07
CA ALA A 283 24.24 -13.16 3.85
C ALA A 283 23.12 -12.57 4.71
N PHE A 284 21.88 -12.59 4.22
CA PHE A 284 20.70 -12.49 5.09
C PHE A 284 19.46 -13.09 4.41
N ALA A 285 19.27 -14.40 4.57
CA ALA A 285 17.98 -15.12 4.60
C ALA A 285 18.19 -16.60 4.25
N ALA A 286 18.13 -17.48 5.26
CA ALA A 286 17.52 -18.83 5.19
C ALA A 286 18.04 -19.71 6.35
N LYS A 287 17.41 -19.62 7.53
CA LYS A 287 17.41 -20.75 8.48
C LYS A 287 16.24 -20.69 9.45
N ARG A 288 15.04 -21.09 8.99
CA ARG A 288 13.97 -21.60 9.86
C ARG A 288 12.93 -22.37 9.05
N ALA A 289 13.29 -23.60 8.66
CA ALA A 289 12.34 -24.65 8.27
C ALA A 289 13.10 -25.98 8.12
N LYS A 290 13.56 -26.58 9.23
CA LYS A 290 14.00 -27.99 9.18
C LYS A 290 13.89 -28.80 10.49
N ASP A 291 13.10 -28.37 11.46
CA ASP A 291 12.94 -29.09 12.74
C ASP A 291 11.47 -29.42 13.08
N ALA A 292 10.64 -29.77 12.09
CA ALA A 292 9.27 -30.25 12.33
C ALA A 292 8.94 -31.55 11.57
N TRP A 293 9.94 -32.36 11.24
CA TRP A 293 9.70 -33.64 10.54
C TRP A 293 10.63 -34.77 10.99
N ARG A 294 10.82 -34.88 12.31
CA ARG A 294 11.35 -36.08 12.97
C ARG A 294 11.05 -35.98 14.48
N ASN A 295 10.14 -36.83 14.95
CA ASN A 295 9.69 -37.05 16.32
C ASN A 295 8.38 -36.34 16.67
N GLY A 296 7.28 -37.02 16.36
CA GLY A 296 5.88 -36.67 16.66
C GLY A 296 4.97 -37.57 15.86
#